data_AF-A0A382RU10-F1
#
_entry.id   AF-A0A382RU10-F1
#
_cell.length_a   1.000
_cell.length_b   1.000
_cell.length_c   1.000
_cell.angle_alpha   90.00
_cell.angle_beta   90.00
_cell.angle_gamma   90.00
#
_symmetry.space_group_name_H-M   'P 1'
#
loop_
_entity.id
_entity.type
_entity.pdbx_description
1 polymer ?
#
loop_
_entity_poly.entity_id
_entity_poly.type
_entity_poly.pdbx_seq_one_letter_code
_entity_poly.pdbx_strand_id
1 'polypeptide(L)'
;MSMTPKKAETELVREDGTYPSVPLRRDMVIASVVQTRVNGGKSEADIRRNLDYFLESIDIAQGNGPPNDLLLFHEFPITGFSELTREQHYNLAIEVPGPEINAVAQKAKQYSCYIAFGTYA
;
A
#
# COMPACT_ATOMS: atom_id res chain seq x y z
N MET A 1 13.45 40.69 20.41
CA MET A 1 13.37 40.12 19.06
C MET A 1 13.47 38.62 19.19
N SER A 2 12.38 37.89 18.92
CA SER A 2 12.32 36.43 19.01
C SER A 2 12.90 35.83 17.73
N MET A 3 13.99 35.07 17.84
CA MET A 3 14.57 34.31 16.73
C MET A 3 13.77 33.02 16.58
N THR A 4 12.88 32.97 15.58
CA THR A 4 12.25 31.74 15.14
C THR A 4 13.33 30.84 14.52
N PRO A 5 13.52 29.58 14.95
CA PRO A 5 14.52 28.72 14.35
C PRO A 5 14.16 28.45 12.88
N LYS A 6 15.12 28.70 11.98
CA LYS A 6 15.02 28.36 10.56
C LYS A 6 14.85 26.85 10.45
N LYS A 7 13.74 26.40 9.86
CA LYS A 7 13.52 24.99 9.51
C LYS A 7 14.74 24.52 8.73
N ALA A 8 15.46 23.52 9.25
CA ALA A 8 16.58 22.94 8.53
C ALA A 8 16.04 22.42 7.19
N GLU A 9 16.47 23.02 6.09
CA GLU A 9 16.26 22.47 4.76
C GLU A 9 17.11 21.21 4.68
N THR A 10 16.48 20.06 4.92
CA THR A 10 17.11 18.79 4.66
C THR A 10 17.29 18.69 3.15
N GLU A 11 18.53 18.82 2.68
CA GLU A 11 18.89 18.59 1.30
C GLU A 11 18.45 17.17 0.91
N LEU A 12 17.48 17.07 -0.02
CA LEU A 12 16.88 15.80 -0.41
C LEU A 12 17.86 14.92 -1.21
N VAL A 13 18.69 15.56 -2.04
CA VAL A 13 19.69 14.93 -2.89
C VAL A 13 20.87 15.90 -3.01
N ARG A 14 22.08 15.41 -2.76
CA ARG A 14 23.35 16.15 -2.88
C ARG A 14 23.76 16.26 -4.35
N GLU A 15 24.68 17.17 -4.68
CA GLU A 15 25.18 17.34 -6.06
C GLU A 15 25.80 16.07 -6.66
N ASP A 16 26.34 15.17 -5.83
CA ASP A 16 26.90 13.89 -6.25
C ASP A 16 25.85 12.77 -6.45
N GLY A 17 24.57 13.11 -6.32
CA GLY A 17 23.45 12.17 -6.46
C GLY A 17 23.21 11.30 -5.22
N THR A 18 24.01 11.44 -4.16
CA THR A 18 23.76 10.76 -2.90
C THR A 18 22.69 11.51 -2.09
N TYR A 19 22.06 10.82 -1.15
CA TYR A 19 21.04 11.40 -0.28
C TYR A 19 21.25 10.88 1.15
N PRO A 20 20.70 11.56 2.18
CA PRO A 20 20.69 11.01 3.53
C PRO A 20 20.05 9.62 3.54
N SER A 21 20.83 8.61 3.89
CA SER A 21 20.39 7.22 3.97
C SER A 21 20.53 6.69 5.39
N VAL A 22 19.75 5.65 5.70
CA VAL A 22 19.86 4.88 6.95
C VAL A 22 20.25 3.45 6.61
N PRO A 23 20.89 2.71 7.53
CA PRO A 23 21.17 1.30 7.33
C PRO A 23 19.88 0.52 7.03
N LEU A 24 19.96 -0.45 6.11
CA LEU A 24 18.86 -1.39 5.88
C LEU A 24 18.65 -2.25 7.12
N ARG A 25 17.41 -2.70 7.34
CA ARG A 25 17.06 -3.65 8.41
C ARG A 25 17.86 -4.96 8.31
N ARG A 26 18.21 -5.36 7.08
CA ARG A 26 18.96 -6.56 6.73
C ARG A 26 19.71 -6.36 5.41
N ASP A 27 20.75 -7.16 5.20
CA ASP A 27 21.60 -7.09 3.99
C ASP A 27 20.88 -7.55 2.72
N MET A 28 19.82 -8.36 2.84
CA MET A 28 19.03 -8.87 1.72
C MET A 28 17.53 -8.66 1.97
N VAL A 29 16.90 -7.90 1.07
CA VAL A 29 15.47 -7.63 1.06
C VAL A 29 14.78 -8.55 0.05
N ILE A 30 13.68 -9.18 0.45
CA ILE A 30 12.85 -10.01 -0.42
C ILE A 30 11.59 -9.21 -0.79
N ALA A 31 11.49 -8.87 -2.08
CA ALA A 31 10.32 -8.23 -2.64
C ALA A 31 9.60 -9.20 -3.58
N SER A 32 8.29 -9.32 -3.42
CA SER A 32 7.45 -10.15 -4.27
C SER A 32 6.39 -9.33 -4.97
N VAL A 33 6.27 -9.56 -6.28
CA VAL A 33 5.18 -9.02 -7.10
C VAL A 33 4.03 -10.01 -7.06
N VAL A 34 2.87 -9.55 -6.61
CA VAL A 34 1.69 -10.41 -6.41
C VAL A 34 0.66 -10.13 -7.50
N GLN A 35 0.47 -11.11 -8.38
CA GLN A 35 -0.48 -11.02 -9.48
C GLN A 35 -1.81 -11.68 -9.11
N THR A 36 -2.73 -10.87 -8.58
CA THR A 36 -4.13 -11.25 -8.34
C THR A 36 -5.03 -10.85 -9.51
N ARG A 37 -6.27 -11.36 -9.53
CA ARG A 37 -7.30 -10.87 -10.47
C ARG A 37 -7.84 -9.52 -10.01
N VAL A 38 -8.09 -8.61 -10.96
CA VAL A 38 -8.84 -7.37 -10.73
C VAL A 38 -10.33 -7.66 -10.86
N ASN A 39 -11.08 -7.51 -9.77
CA ASN A 39 -12.54 -7.67 -9.75
C ASN A 39 -13.20 -6.30 -9.61
N GLY A 40 -14.09 -5.93 -10.53
CA GLY A 40 -14.74 -4.63 -10.52
C GLY A 40 -15.68 -4.42 -9.33
N GLY A 41 -15.43 -3.39 -8.52
CA GLY A 41 -16.33 -2.97 -7.44
C GLY A 41 -17.44 -2.07 -7.97
N LYS A 42 -18.71 -2.43 -7.73
CA LYS A 42 -19.88 -1.61 -8.10
C LYS A 42 -20.78 -1.30 -6.90
N SER A 43 -20.44 -1.84 -5.73
CA SER A 43 -21.18 -1.72 -4.48
C SER A 43 -20.24 -1.92 -3.29
N GLU A 44 -20.63 -1.48 -2.10
CA GLU A 44 -19.88 -1.76 -0.87
C GLU A 44 -19.66 -3.26 -0.63
N ALA A 45 -20.61 -4.11 -1.04
CA ALA A 45 -20.48 -5.55 -0.91
C ALA A 45 -19.34 -6.10 -1.79
N ASP A 46 -19.13 -5.51 -2.97
CA ASP A 46 -17.99 -5.86 -3.83
C ASP A 46 -16.68 -5.39 -3.21
N ILE A 47 -16.65 -4.17 -2.65
CA ILE A 47 -15.48 -3.64 -1.93
C ILE A 47 -15.07 -4.57 -0.79
N ARG A 48 -16.03 -5.01 0.03
CA ARG A 48 -15.77 -5.97 1.12
C ARG A 48 -15.22 -7.29 0.60
N ARG A 49 -15.85 -7.89 -0.43
CA ARG A 49 -15.36 -9.15 -1.04
C ARG A 49 -13.94 -9.02 -1.61
N ASN A 50 -13.66 -7.90 -2.25
CA ASN A 50 -12.34 -7.62 -2.83
C ASN A 50 -11.30 -7.43 -1.73
N LEU A 51 -11.64 -6.72 -0.65
CA LEU A 51 -10.78 -6.62 0.53
C LEU A 51 -10.49 -8.00 1.11
N ASP A 52 -11.49 -8.85 1.31
CA ASP A 52 -11.30 -10.20 1.85
C ASP A 52 -10.34 -11.02 0.98
N TYR A 53 -10.54 -11.00 -0.34
CA TYR A 53 -9.65 -11.67 -1.30
C TYR A 53 -8.23 -11.09 -1.28
N PHE A 54 -8.10 -9.77 -1.13
CA PHE A 54 -6.80 -9.10 -1.04
C PHE A 54 -6.05 -9.51 0.24
N LEU A 55 -6.73 -9.55 1.39
CA LEU A 55 -6.16 -9.99 2.66
C LEU A 55 -5.75 -11.47 2.62
N GLU A 56 -6.56 -12.33 2.02
CA GLU A 56 -6.22 -13.73 1.78
C GLU A 56 -4.97 -13.85 0.89
N SER A 57 -4.89 -13.04 -0.17
CA SER A 57 -3.74 -13.05 -1.09
C SER A 57 -2.44 -12.64 -0.40
N ILE A 58 -2.49 -11.73 0.59
CA ILE A 58 -1.34 -11.39 1.44
C ILE A 58 -0.92 -12.61 2.27
N ASP A 59 -1.87 -13.32 2.87
CA ASP A 59 -1.58 -14.52 3.67
C ASP A 59 -0.94 -15.62 2.81
N ILE A 60 -1.47 -15.85 1.60
CA ILE A 60 -0.92 -16.82 0.64
C ILE A 60 0.49 -16.43 0.21
N ALA A 61 0.75 -15.16 -0.10
CA ALA A 61 2.07 -14.68 -0.51
C ALA A 61 3.11 -14.85 0.60
N GLN A 62 2.71 -14.71 1.87
CA GLN A 62 3.61 -14.90 3.02
C GLN A 62 3.71 -16.35 3.50
N GLY A 63 2.73 -17.20 3.20
CA GLY A 63 2.73 -18.62 3.57
C GLY A 63 3.54 -19.51 2.63
N ASN A 64 3.84 -19.05 1.41
CA ASN A 64 4.54 -19.82 0.39
C ASN A 64 5.96 -19.29 0.14
N GLY A 65 6.96 -20.01 0.65
CA GLY A 65 8.37 -19.66 0.46
C GLY A 65 8.94 -18.80 1.60
N PRO A 66 10.08 -18.14 1.39
CA PRO A 66 10.69 -17.30 2.41
C PRO A 66 9.85 -16.05 2.72
N PRO A 67 9.84 -15.54 3.96
CA PRO A 67 9.09 -14.33 4.31
C PRO A 67 9.51 -13.11 3.50
N ASN A 68 8.53 -12.43 2.91
CA ASN A 68 8.72 -11.22 2.11
C ASN A 68 8.80 -9.97 3.00
N ASP A 69 9.74 -9.08 2.71
CA ASP A 69 9.75 -7.72 3.30
C ASP A 69 8.77 -6.77 2.64
N LEU A 70 8.51 -7.00 1.35
CA LEU A 70 7.74 -6.08 0.52
C LEU A 70 6.86 -6.88 -0.42
N LEU A 71 5.55 -6.64 -0.34
CA LEU A 71 4.58 -7.13 -1.30
C LEU A 71 4.14 -5.98 -2.21
N LEU A 72 4.27 -6.19 -3.52
CA LEU A 72 3.91 -5.25 -4.57
C LEU A 72 2.67 -5.78 -5.28
N PHE A 73 1.52 -5.17 -5.01
CA PHE A 73 0.27 -5.46 -5.70
C PHE A 73 0.01 -4.45 -6.81
N HIS A 74 -0.87 -4.84 -7.72
CA HIS A 74 -1.33 -3.99 -8.80
C HIS A 74 -2.23 -2.84 -8.29
N GLU A 75 -2.61 -1.96 -9.22
CA GLU A 75 -3.63 -0.96 -9.00
C GLU A 75 -5.02 -1.62 -8.89
N PHE A 76 -5.85 -1.17 -7.94
CA PHE A 76 -7.23 -1.60 -7.71
C PHE A 76 -7.46 -3.02 -7.16
N PRO A 77 -6.72 -3.52 -6.14
CA PRO A 77 -7.06 -4.80 -5.53
C PRO A 77 -8.35 -4.74 -4.69
N ILE A 78 -8.74 -3.56 -4.20
CA ILE A 78 -9.93 -3.36 -3.36
C ILE A 78 -11.08 -2.77 -4.19
N THR A 79 -10.88 -1.58 -4.77
CA THR A 79 -11.94 -0.88 -5.53
C THR A 79 -12.25 -1.52 -6.87
N GLY A 80 -11.29 -2.27 -7.44
CA GLY A 80 -11.43 -2.82 -8.78
C GLY A 80 -11.48 -1.77 -9.88
N PHE A 81 -11.70 -2.26 -11.11
CA PHE A 81 -11.98 -1.43 -12.27
C PHE A 81 -13.35 -1.81 -12.85
N SER A 82 -14.21 -0.82 -13.08
CA SER A 82 -15.54 -0.99 -13.64
C SER A 82 -15.96 0.28 -14.38
N GLU A 83 -16.79 0.11 -15.40
CA GLU A 83 -17.42 1.23 -16.10
C GLU A 83 -18.47 1.86 -15.18
N LEU A 84 -18.08 2.93 -14.49
CA LEU A 84 -18.91 3.70 -13.58
C LEU A 84 -18.85 5.19 -13.95
N THR A 85 -19.86 5.95 -13.54
CA THR A 85 -19.79 7.41 -13.60
C THR A 85 -18.79 7.93 -12.56
N ARG A 86 -18.35 9.18 -12.74
CA ARG A 86 -17.49 9.86 -11.77
C ARG A 86 -18.09 9.88 -10.36
N GLU A 87 -19.40 10.15 -10.25
CA GLU A 87 -20.11 10.17 -8.97
C GLU A 87 -20.13 8.78 -8.31
N GLN A 88 -20.39 7.74 -9.10
CA GLN A 88 -20.33 6.36 -8.61
C GLN A 88 -18.93 5.98 -8.14
N HIS A 89 -17.87 6.42 -8.82
CA HIS A 89 -16.50 6.23 -8.35
C HIS A 89 -16.23 6.94 -7.02
N TYR A 90 -16.65 8.19 -6.86
CA TYR A 90 -16.48 8.89 -5.57
C TYR A 90 -17.23 8.21 -4.42
N ASN A 91 -18.42 7.67 -4.68
CA ASN A 91 -19.20 6.95 -3.67
C ASN A 91 -18.57 5.61 -3.25
N LEU A 92 -17.65 5.06 -4.06
CA LEU A 92 -16.97 3.79 -3.80
C LEU A 92 -15.48 3.95 -3.45
N ALA A 93 -14.95 5.18 -3.50
CA ALA A 93 -13.58 5.45 -3.09
C ALA A 93 -13.42 5.20 -1.58
N ILE A 94 -12.28 4.63 -1.19
CA ILE A 94 -11.97 4.32 0.21
C ILE A 94 -11.14 5.44 0.83
N GLU A 95 -11.30 5.71 2.11
CA GLU A 95 -10.53 6.77 2.76
C GLU A 95 -9.10 6.32 3.10
N VAL A 96 -8.15 7.26 3.05
CA VAL A 96 -6.76 7.05 3.48
C VAL A 96 -6.39 8.10 4.55
N PRO A 97 -6.26 7.72 5.84
CA PRO A 97 -6.51 6.39 6.41
C PRO A 97 -8.01 6.06 6.56
N GLY A 98 -8.38 4.79 6.40
CA GLY A 98 -9.75 4.28 6.50
C GLY A 98 -9.78 2.81 6.97
N PRO A 99 -10.96 2.20 7.13
CA PRO A 99 -11.09 0.84 7.67
C PRO A 99 -10.40 -0.23 6.81
N GLU A 100 -10.45 -0.11 5.48
CA GLU A 100 -9.76 -1.01 4.55
C GLU A 100 -8.23 -0.89 4.69
N ILE A 101 -7.72 0.35 4.77
CA ILE A 101 -6.29 0.62 4.99
C ILE A 101 -5.82 0.07 6.33
N ASN A 102 -6.64 0.20 7.37
CA ASN A 102 -6.34 -0.35 8.69
C ASN A 102 -6.27 -1.88 8.67
N ALA A 103 -7.16 -2.56 7.93
CA ALA A 103 -7.11 -4.01 7.79
C ALA A 103 -5.82 -4.48 7.11
N VAL A 104 -5.40 -3.81 6.02
CA VAL A 104 -4.12 -4.11 5.35
C VAL A 104 -2.94 -3.79 6.26
N ALA A 105 -2.99 -2.69 7.03
CA ALA A 105 -1.96 -2.34 7.99
C ALA A 105 -1.79 -3.38 9.11
N GLN A 106 -2.88 -4.06 9.53
CA GLN A 106 -2.76 -5.18 10.47
C GLN A 106 -2.02 -6.36 9.85
N LYS A 107 -2.24 -6.69 8.57
CA LYS A 107 -1.47 -7.72 7.87
C LYS A 107 0.00 -7.35 7.73
N ALA A 108 0.31 -6.11 7.37
CA ALA A 108 1.69 -5.61 7.30
C ALA A 108 2.41 -5.77 8.65
N LYS A 109 1.74 -5.42 9.76
CA LYS A 109 2.27 -5.64 11.12
C LYS A 109 2.43 -7.12 11.46
N GLN A 110 1.41 -7.94 11.16
CA GLN A 110 1.41 -9.38 11.42
C GLN A 110 2.63 -10.06 10.79
N TYR A 111 2.96 -9.71 9.54
CA TYR A 111 4.07 -10.32 8.82
C TYR A 111 5.38 -9.53 8.89
N SER A 112 5.40 -8.40 9.61
CA SER A 112 6.57 -7.51 9.69
C SER A 112 7.10 -7.09 8.31
N CYS A 113 6.18 -6.79 7.39
CA CYS A 113 6.47 -6.44 6.00
C CYS A 113 5.82 -5.11 5.59
N TYR A 114 6.18 -4.62 4.41
CA TYR A 114 5.57 -3.50 3.71
C TYR A 114 4.66 -4.02 2.60
N ILE A 115 3.57 -3.30 2.34
CA ILE A 115 2.58 -3.66 1.32
C ILE A 115 2.29 -2.40 0.50
N ALA A 116 2.48 -2.48 -0.81
CA ALA A 116 2.17 -1.41 -1.75
C ALA A 116 1.03 -1.83 -2.67
N PHE A 117 0.03 -0.96 -2.83
CA PHE A 117 -1.09 -1.16 -3.74
C PHE A 117 -1.72 0.18 -4.13
N GLY A 118 -2.44 0.22 -5.25
CA GLY A 118 -3.17 1.41 -5.71
C GLY A 118 -4.68 1.29 -5.50
N THR A 119 -5.37 2.41 -5.28
CA THR A 119 -6.83 2.43 -5.07
C THR A 119 -7.39 3.81 -5.41
N TYR A 120 -8.72 3.93 -5.53
CA TYR A 120 -9.39 5.23 -5.52
C TYR A 120 -9.60 5.67 -4.07
N ALA A 121 -9.09 6.84 -3.72
CA ALA A 121 -9.14 7.44 -2.38
C ALA A 121 -9.17 8.97 -2.45
#